data_AF-A0A848E9C2-F1
#
_entry.id   AF-A0A848E9C2-F1
#
_cell.length_a   1.000
_cell.length_b   1.000
_cell.length_c   1.000
_cell.angle_alpha   90.00
_cell.angle_beta   90.00
_cell.angle_gamma   90.00
#
_symmetry.space_group_name_H-M   'P 1'
#
loop_
_entity.id
_entity.type
_entity.pdbx_description
1 polymer ?
#
loop_
_entity_poly.entity_id
_entity_poly.type
_entity_poly.pdbx_seq_one_letter_code
_entity_poly.pdbx_strand_id
1 'polypeptide(L)'
;MTDASRTQTAALNRTLSALADGSLNDRLRLEEAARIIVAARRAAALAAGGAITLPSVANPAVQAVTEIARHWDETAVTAVEYAETLPVAALERLLRSAPAWAAAFVAAPRRLAA
;
A
#
# COMPACT_ATOMS: atom_id res chain seq x y z
N MET A 1 9.22 -29.92 30.21
CA MET A 1 8.99 -28.78 29.29
C MET A 1 8.89 -29.35 27.90
N THR A 2 7.70 -29.31 27.29
CA THR A 2 7.42 -29.96 25.99
C THR A 2 7.99 -29.14 24.85
N ASP A 3 8.23 -29.77 23.69
CA ASP A 3 8.78 -29.10 22.51
C ASP A 3 7.88 -27.95 22.04
N ALA A 4 6.57 -28.11 22.18
CA ALA A 4 5.57 -27.08 21.93
C ALA A 4 5.78 -25.82 22.78
N SER A 5 6.07 -25.96 24.08
CA SER A 5 6.36 -24.81 24.95
C SER A 5 7.64 -24.09 24.53
N ARG A 6 8.67 -24.83 24.09
CA ARG A 6 9.92 -24.24 23.61
C ARG A 6 9.70 -23.43 22.32
N THR A 7 8.95 -23.97 21.37
CA THR A 7 8.58 -23.26 20.12
C THR A 7 7.76 -22.02 20.41
N GLN A 8 6.80 -22.09 21.34
CA GLN A 8 5.97 -20.96 21.72
C GLN A 8 6.80 -19.83 22.37
N THR A 9 7.71 -20.15 23.29
CA THR A 9 8.62 -19.17 23.89
C THR A 9 9.54 -18.53 22.84
N ALA A 10 10.07 -19.32 21.90
CA ALA A 10 10.92 -18.78 20.82
C ALA A 10 10.15 -17.87 19.86
N ALA A 11 8.89 -18.18 19.56
CA ALA A 11 8.02 -17.31 18.76
C ALA A 11 7.74 -15.99 19.49
N LEU A 12 7.41 -16.05 20.78
CA LEU A 12 7.16 -14.86 21.60
C LEU A 12 8.40 -13.95 21.67
N ASN A 13 9.57 -14.50 21.95
CA ASN A 13 10.80 -13.72 22.03
C ASN A 13 11.11 -13.00 20.71
N ARG A 14 10.93 -13.67 19.56
CA ARG A 14 11.09 -13.00 18.25
C ARG A 14 10.12 -11.84 18.06
N THR A 15 8.85 -12.02 18.42
CA THR A 15 7.86 -10.94 18.34
C THR A 15 8.23 -9.77 19.26
N LEU A 16 8.66 -10.05 20.49
CA LEU A 16 9.06 -9.00 21.44
C LEU A 16 10.30 -8.25 20.96
N SER A 17 11.29 -8.94 20.37
CA SER A 17 12.45 -8.30 19.75
C SER A 17 12.04 -7.41 18.57
N ALA A 18 11.17 -7.90 17.69
CA ALA A 18 10.67 -7.14 16.54
C ALA A 18 9.83 -5.91 16.93
N LEU A 19 9.19 -5.96 18.10
CA LEU A 19 8.52 -4.81 18.70
C LEU A 19 9.52 -3.83 19.30
N ALA A 20 10.55 -4.32 19.97
CA ALA A 20 11.56 -3.50 20.61
C ALA A 20 12.45 -2.74 19.62
N ASP A 21 12.76 -3.34 18.46
CA ASP A 21 13.58 -2.72 17.41
C ASP A 21 12.75 -1.92 16.38
N GLY A 22 11.42 -1.95 16.48
CA GLY A 22 10.51 -1.25 15.57
C GLY A 22 10.34 -1.90 14.19
N SER A 23 11.02 -3.02 13.90
CA SER A 23 10.98 -3.71 12.60
C SER A 23 9.57 -4.19 12.24
N LEU A 24 8.73 -4.49 13.23
CA LEU A 24 7.33 -4.82 12.99
C LEU A 24 6.57 -3.64 12.38
N ASN A 25 6.79 -2.43 12.89
CA ASN A 25 6.12 -1.24 12.39
C ASN A 25 6.58 -0.91 10.97
N ASP A 26 7.88 -1.02 10.69
CA ASP A 26 8.42 -0.80 9.36
C ASP A 26 7.84 -1.81 8.35
N ARG A 27 7.73 -3.07 8.73
CA ARG A 27 7.10 -4.10 7.91
C ARG A 27 5.63 -3.79 7.63
N LEU A 28 4.87 -3.38 8.66
CA LEU A 28 3.47 -2.98 8.48
C LEU A 28 3.32 -1.79 7.53
N ARG A 29 4.23 -0.81 7.59
CA ARG A 29 4.24 0.35 6.68
C ARG A 29 4.51 -0.04 5.23
N LEU A 30 5.46 -0.94 4.98
CA LEU A 30 5.74 -1.47 3.64
C LEU A 30 4.56 -2.26 3.09
N GLU A 31 3.97 -3.09 3.93
CA GLU A 31 2.78 -3.89 3.64
C GLU A 31 1.55 -3.00 3.31
N GLU A 32 1.36 -1.91 4.05
CA GLU A 32 0.32 -0.92 3.76
C GLU A 32 0.57 -0.22 2.42
N ALA A 33 1.81 0.25 2.19
CA ALA A 33 2.21 0.88 0.94
C ALA A 33 1.98 -0.03 -0.27
N ALA A 34 2.38 -1.30 -0.18
CA ALA A 34 2.17 -2.29 -1.23
C ALA A 34 0.68 -2.45 -1.57
N ARG A 35 -0.20 -2.52 -0.56
CA ARG A 35 -1.66 -2.60 -0.78
C ARG A 35 -2.20 -1.36 -1.49
N ILE A 36 -1.73 -0.17 -1.13
CA ILE A 36 -2.12 1.10 -1.78
C ILE A 36 -1.67 1.10 -3.25
N ILE A 37 -0.42 0.71 -3.52
CA ILE A 37 0.15 0.65 -4.88
C ILE A 37 -0.66 -0.30 -5.76
N VAL A 38 -0.97 -1.50 -5.26
CA VAL A 38 -1.80 -2.49 -5.96
C VAL A 38 -3.20 -1.93 -6.23
N ALA A 39 -3.84 -1.33 -5.23
CA ALA A 39 -5.17 -0.76 -5.38
C ALA A 39 -5.20 0.37 -6.42
N ALA A 40 -4.19 1.25 -6.41
CA ALA A 40 -4.05 2.34 -7.37
C ALA A 40 -3.85 1.84 -8.80
N ARG A 41 -3.00 0.82 -9.02
CA ARG A 41 -2.81 0.20 -10.33
C ARG A 41 -4.09 -0.45 -10.84
N ARG A 42 -4.81 -1.18 -9.99
CA ARG A 42 -6.10 -1.80 -10.35
C ARG A 42 -7.15 -0.74 -10.70
N ALA A 43 -7.22 0.34 -9.93
CA ALA A 43 -8.12 1.45 -10.25
C ALA A 43 -7.80 2.07 -11.61
N ALA A 44 -6.51 2.28 -11.92
CA ALA A 44 -6.09 2.79 -13.22
C ALA A 44 -6.45 1.84 -14.38
N ALA A 45 -6.25 0.53 -14.21
CA ALA A 45 -6.62 -0.47 -15.20
C ALA A 45 -8.15 -0.52 -15.44
N LEU A 46 -8.95 -0.50 -14.37
CA LEU A 46 -10.41 -0.44 -14.47
C LEU A 46 -10.89 0.85 -15.17
N ALA A 47 -10.25 1.97 -14.90
CA ALA A 47 -10.58 3.23 -15.54
C ALA A 47 -10.21 3.25 -17.04
N ALA A 48 -9.08 2.64 -17.41
CA ALA A 48 -8.70 2.46 -18.81
C ALA A 48 -9.72 1.59 -19.57
N GLY A 49 -10.32 0.61 -18.89
CA GLY A 49 -11.43 -0.19 -19.40
C GLY A 49 -12.81 0.49 -19.30
N GLY A 50 -12.90 1.74 -18.83
CA GLY A 50 -14.15 2.49 -18.69
C GLY A 50 -15.07 2.03 -17.55
N ALA A 51 -14.64 1.07 -16.72
CA ALA A 51 -15.46 0.50 -15.64
C ALA A 51 -15.63 1.46 -14.45
N ILE A 52 -14.66 2.34 -14.23
CA ILE A 52 -14.71 3.37 -13.18
C ILE A 52 -14.20 4.70 -13.71
N THR A 53 -14.57 5.79 -13.05
CA THR A 53 -13.96 7.11 -13.27
C THR A 53 -12.92 7.37 -12.18
N LEU A 54 -11.70 7.77 -12.57
CA LEU A 54 -10.70 8.18 -11.59
C LEU A 54 -11.06 9.55 -10.99
N PRO A 55 -10.79 9.77 -9.69
CA PRO A 55 -10.89 11.10 -9.09
C PRO A 55 -9.99 12.11 -9.80
N SER A 56 -10.36 13.38 -9.72
CA SER A 56 -9.59 14.45 -10.36
C SER A 56 -8.15 14.51 -9.83
N VAL A 57 -7.20 14.59 -10.76
CA VAL A 57 -5.76 14.79 -10.49
C VAL A 57 -5.44 16.19 -9.94
N ALA A 58 -6.42 17.11 -9.93
CA ALA A 58 -6.28 18.39 -9.22
C ALA A 58 -6.17 18.21 -7.70
N ASN A 59 -6.57 17.05 -7.16
CA ASN A 59 -6.32 16.69 -5.77
C ASN A 59 -4.85 16.20 -5.62
N PRO A 60 -4.00 16.88 -4.84
CA PRO A 60 -2.59 16.50 -4.69
C PRO A 60 -2.39 15.08 -4.15
N ALA A 61 -3.30 14.59 -3.31
CA ALA A 61 -3.23 13.22 -2.80
C ALA A 61 -3.49 12.19 -3.91
N VAL A 62 -4.42 12.48 -4.81
CA VAL A 62 -4.71 11.62 -5.97
C VAL A 62 -3.52 11.60 -6.92
N GLN A 63 -2.92 12.76 -7.17
CA GLN A 63 -1.72 12.87 -7.98
C GLN A 63 -0.56 12.07 -7.38
N ALA A 64 -0.27 12.22 -6.08
CA ALA A 64 0.85 11.53 -5.42
C ALA A 64 0.73 10.01 -5.48
N VAL A 65 -0.45 9.46 -5.15
CA VAL A 65 -0.67 8.00 -5.19
C VAL A 65 -0.57 7.49 -6.64
N THR A 66 -1.18 8.19 -7.60
CA THR A 66 -1.15 7.80 -9.01
C THR A 66 0.26 7.84 -9.60
N GLU A 67 1.03 8.88 -9.28
CA GLU A 67 2.41 9.04 -9.71
C GLU A 67 3.34 7.97 -9.12
N ILE A 68 3.20 7.63 -7.84
CA ILE A 68 4.05 6.60 -7.23
C ILE A 68 3.69 5.22 -7.80
N ALA A 69 2.39 4.91 -7.88
CA ALA A 69 1.94 3.62 -8.35
C ALA A 69 2.24 3.39 -9.83
N ARG A 70 2.25 4.42 -10.70
CA ARG A 70 2.46 4.23 -12.15
C ARG A 70 3.82 3.64 -12.52
N HIS A 71 4.84 3.80 -11.67
CA HIS A 71 6.19 3.30 -11.95
C HIS A 71 6.40 1.86 -11.48
N TRP A 72 5.45 1.27 -10.76
CA TRP A 72 5.51 -0.14 -10.42
C TRP A 72 5.20 -1.00 -11.65
N ASP A 73 6.10 -1.92 -11.97
CA ASP A 73 5.90 -3.00 -12.93
C ASP A 73 5.62 -4.31 -12.19
N GLU A 74 4.36 -4.76 -12.26
CA GLU A 74 3.90 -5.97 -11.60
C GLU A 74 4.45 -7.26 -12.21
N THR A 75 5.06 -7.20 -13.39
CA THR A 75 5.70 -8.35 -14.05
C THR A 75 7.16 -8.52 -13.63
N ALA A 76 7.78 -7.46 -13.10
CA ALA A 76 9.18 -7.45 -12.72
C ALA A 76 9.40 -7.74 -11.23
N VAL A 77 8.59 -7.12 -10.35
CA VAL A 77 8.73 -7.22 -8.89
C VAL A 77 7.37 -7.22 -8.21
N THR A 78 7.30 -7.81 -7.02
CA THR A 78 6.12 -7.68 -6.15
C THR A 78 5.95 -6.24 -5.66
N ALA A 79 4.74 -5.88 -5.24
CA ALA A 79 4.47 -4.54 -4.72
C ALA A 79 5.23 -4.22 -3.41
N VAL A 80 5.52 -5.25 -2.59
CA VAL A 80 6.32 -5.08 -1.37
C VAL A 80 7.77 -4.78 -1.73
N GLU A 81 8.36 -5.56 -2.64
CA GLU A 81 9.72 -5.30 -3.14
C GLU A 81 9.83 -3.91 -3.77
N TYR A 82 8.84 -3.51 -4.57
CA TYR A 82 8.81 -2.14 -5.10
C TYR A 82 8.72 -1.09 -3.99
N ALA A 83 7.87 -1.30 -2.98
CA ALA A 83 7.76 -0.38 -1.84
C ALA A 83 9.08 -0.27 -1.04
N GLU A 84 9.87 -1.34 -0.94
CA GLU A 84 11.19 -1.35 -0.32
C GLU A 84 12.22 -0.52 -1.11
N THR A 85 12.07 -0.42 -2.42
CA THR A 85 12.94 0.41 -3.27
C THR A 85 12.58 1.90 -3.26
N LEU A 86 11.42 2.28 -2.72
CA LEU A 86 10.99 3.66 -2.70
C LEU A 86 11.88 4.49 -1.75
N PRO A 87 12.25 5.73 -2.14
CA PRO A 87 12.81 6.68 -1.19
C PRO A 87 11.85 6.88 0.00
N VAL A 88 12.40 6.99 1.22
CA VAL A 88 11.60 7.15 2.46
C VAL A 88 10.58 8.28 2.32
N ALA A 89 10.97 9.42 1.75
CA ALA A 89 10.06 10.55 1.51
C ALA A 89 8.89 10.21 0.56
N ALA A 90 9.12 9.37 -0.44
CA ALA A 90 8.08 8.91 -1.36
C ALA A 90 7.13 7.93 -0.66
N LEU A 91 7.66 6.99 0.13
CA LEU A 91 6.87 6.08 0.95
C LEU A 91 5.98 6.85 1.95
N GLU A 92 6.53 7.85 2.64
CA GLU A 92 5.77 8.70 3.55
C GLU A 92 4.71 9.54 2.83
N ARG A 93 5.04 10.08 1.66
CA ARG A 93 4.08 10.80 0.82
C ARG A 93 2.93 9.89 0.41
N LEU A 94 3.22 8.65 0.00
CA LEU A 94 2.21 7.65 -0.35
C LEU A 94 1.26 7.36 0.83
N LEU A 95 1.82 6.99 1.98
CA LEU A 95 1.04 6.65 3.17
C LEU A 95 0.17 7.83 3.65
N ARG A 96 0.74 9.04 3.64
CA ARG A 96 0.01 10.27 4.02
C ARG A 96 -1.11 10.62 3.05
N SER A 97 -0.92 10.38 1.75
CA SER A 97 -1.90 10.69 0.72
C SER A 97 -3.00 9.63 0.57
N ALA A 98 -2.75 8.39 0.99
CA ALA A 98 -3.67 7.27 0.78
C ALA A 98 -5.09 7.48 1.34
N PRO A 99 -5.30 8.02 2.56
CA PRO A 99 -6.65 8.25 3.07
C PRO A 99 -7.46 9.24 2.22
N ALA A 100 -6.85 10.35 1.81
CA ALA A 100 -7.51 11.36 0.99
C ALA A 100 -7.77 10.87 -0.44
N TRP A 101 -6.84 10.07 -0.99
CA TRP A 101 -7.03 9.37 -2.26
C TRP A 101 -8.23 8.42 -2.21
N ALA A 102 -8.32 7.57 -1.18
CA ALA A 102 -9.44 6.65 -0.99
C ALA A 102 -10.78 7.39 -0.80
N ALA A 103 -10.79 8.45 0.00
CA ALA A 103 -11.97 9.28 0.22
C ALA A 103 -12.47 9.92 -1.09
N ALA A 104 -11.56 10.32 -1.98
CA ALA A 104 -11.91 10.88 -3.28
C ALA A 104 -12.63 9.86 -4.18
N PHE A 105 -12.31 8.56 -4.09
CA PHE A 105 -13.05 7.50 -4.77
C PHE A 105 -14.44 7.27 -4.19
N VAL A 106 -14.58 7.36 -2.87
CA VAL A 106 -15.88 7.21 -2.19
C VAL A 106 -16.80 8.39 -2.52
N ALA A 107 -16.25 9.60 -2.63
CA ALA A 107 -16.99 10.81 -2.96
C ALA A 107 -17.32 10.94 -4.46
N ALA A 108 -16.60 10.22 -5.33
CA ALA A 108 -16.84 10.28 -6.78
C ALA A 108 -18.22 9.66 -7.11
N PRO A 109 -19.07 10.35 -7.89
CA PRO A 109 -20.34 9.78 -8.33
C PRO A 109 -20.10 8.47 -9.08
N ARG A 110 -20.67 7.37 -8.60
CA ARG A 110 -20.65 6.07 -9.30
C ARG A 110 -21.47 6.17 -10.58
N ARG A 111 -20.87 6.59 -11.69
CA ARG A 111 -21.43 6.30 -13.01
C ARG A 111 -20.99 4.89 -13.37
N LEU A 112 -21.85 3.93 -13.04
CA LEU A 112 -21.82 2.63 -13.71
C LEU A 112 -22.20 2.91 -15.17
N ALA A 113 -21.26 2.69 -16.10
CA ALA A 113 -21.61 2.64 -17.51
C ALA A 113 -22.62 1.49 -17.68
N ALA A 114 -23.84 1.84 -18.10
CA ALA A 114 -24.85 0.91 -18.58
C ALA A 114 -24.61 0.62 -20.05
#